data_AF-A0A0Q9QTR2-F1
#
_entry.id   AF-A0A0Q9QTR2-F1
#
_cell.length_a   1.000
_cell.length_b   1.000
_cell.length_c   1.000
_cell.angle_alpha   90.00
_cell.angle_beta   90.00
_cell.angle_gamma   90.00
#
_symmetry.space_group_name_H-M   'P 1'
#
loop_
_entity.id
_entity.type
_entity.pdbx_description
1 polymer ?
#
loop_
_entity_poly.entity_id
_entity_poly.type
_entity_poly.pdbx_seq_one_letter_code
_entity_poly.pdbx_strand_id
1 'polypeptide(L)'
;MPESVQHVMLFLHVISALLLGSYVVFPFIVGRAASLSGAGQESFMGLLSTINRIGQFALIVTFISGGAMVSEGNFSGLWMALAIILLVIVGAVTGMIGGRIKKLRANSAAGINTAADAAKIKTFSWIASIAVILAIVIMTNPQILA
;
A
#
# COMPACT_ATOMS: atom_id res chain seq x y z
N MET A 1 -3.88 -5.18 27.82
CA MET A 1 -2.49 -4.68 27.64
C MET A 1 -2.29 -3.47 28.56
N PRO A 2 -1.07 -3.14 29.03
CA PRO A 2 -0.85 -1.91 29.78
C PRO A 2 -1.24 -0.67 28.95
N GLU A 3 -1.83 0.34 29.59
CA GLU A 3 -2.23 1.61 28.97
C GLU A 3 -1.12 2.23 28.10
N SER A 4 0.12 2.24 28.60
CA SER A 4 1.27 2.77 27.86
C SER A 4 1.50 2.07 26.52
N VAL A 5 1.25 0.76 26.46
CA VAL A 5 1.42 -0.03 25.23
C VAL A 5 0.26 0.19 24.26
N GLN A 6 -0.97 0.43 24.75
CA GLN A 6 -2.11 0.82 23.90
C GLN A 6 -1.85 2.13 23.15
N HIS A 7 -1.34 3.15 23.85
CA HIS A 7 -0.99 4.43 23.23
C HIS A 7 0.10 4.27 22.16
N VAL A 8 1.10 3.43 22.41
CA VAL A 8 2.14 3.10 21.42
C VAL A 8 1.54 2.38 20.21
N MET A 9 0.67 1.38 20.40
CA MET A 9 0.05 0.66 19.29
C MET A 9 -0.83 1.56 18.45
N LEU A 10 -1.62 2.44 19.08
CA LEU A 10 -2.43 3.43 18.38
C LEU A 10 -1.55 4.39 17.58
N PHE A 11 -0.48 4.92 18.17
CA PHE A 11 0.47 5.79 17.48
C PHE A 11 1.09 5.10 16.25
N LEU A 12 1.57 3.86 16.44
CA LEU A 12 2.15 3.05 15.35
C LEU A 12 1.12 2.76 14.25
N HIS A 13 -0.14 2.52 14.61
CA HIS A 13 -1.21 2.30 13.67
C HIS A 13 -1.48 3.53 12.82
N VAL A 14 -1.63 4.69 13.46
CA VAL A 14 -1.92 5.97 12.79
C VAL A 14 -0.78 6.40 11.88
N ILE A 15 0.47 6.37 12.35
CA ILE A 15 1.61 6.76 11.50
C ILE A 15 1.76 5.82 10.30
N SER A 16 1.49 4.53 10.49
CA SER A 16 1.54 3.55 9.40
C SER A 16 0.41 3.74 8.40
N ALA A 17 -0.81 4.05 8.87
CA ALA A 17 -1.92 4.42 8.01
C ALA A 17 -1.61 5.68 7.18
N LEU A 18 -0.96 6.69 7.77
CA LEU A 18 -0.49 7.88 7.04
C LEU A 18 0.50 7.52 5.93
N LEU A 19 1.47 6.63 6.21
CA LEU A 19 2.41 6.15 5.21
C LEU A 19 1.73 5.34 4.10
N LEU A 20 0.72 4.52 4.44
CA LEU A 20 -0.12 3.82 3.45
C LEU A 20 -0.90 4.80 2.57
N GLY A 21 -1.20 6.01 3.06
CA GLY A 21 -1.75 7.11 2.27
C GLY A 21 -0.92 7.45 1.02
N SER A 22 0.37 7.11 0.98
CA SER A 22 1.18 7.21 -0.24
C SER A 22 0.62 6.40 -1.42
N TYR A 23 -0.07 5.28 -1.17
CA TYR A 23 -0.72 4.47 -2.20
C TYR A 23 -1.95 5.14 -2.80
N VAL A 24 -2.60 6.05 -2.07
CA VAL A 24 -3.75 6.81 -2.59
C VAL A 24 -3.32 7.69 -3.76
N VAL A 25 -2.15 8.32 -3.65
CA VAL A 25 -1.60 9.23 -4.68
C VAL A 25 -0.71 8.52 -5.71
N PHE A 26 -0.27 7.29 -5.41
CA PHE A 26 0.63 6.50 -6.25
C PHE A 26 0.21 6.34 -7.71
N PRO A 27 -1.07 6.11 -8.09
CA PRO A 27 -1.46 6.01 -9.51
C PRO A 27 -1.21 7.30 -10.31
N PHE A 28 -1.34 8.46 -9.67
CA PHE A 28 -1.08 9.75 -10.30
C PHE A 28 0.41 9.99 -10.50
N ILE A 29 1.22 9.62 -9.51
CA ILE A 29 2.68 9.72 -9.57
C ILE A 29 3.23 8.77 -10.65
N VAL A 30 2.76 7.51 -10.68
CA VAL A 30 3.13 6.53 -11.71
C VAL A 30 2.75 7.02 -13.11
N GLY A 31 1.63 7.73 -13.27
CA GLY A 31 1.24 8.32 -14.55
C GLY A 31 2.32 9.21 -15.17
N ARG A 32 3.13 9.89 -14.33
CA ARG A 32 4.26 10.71 -14.75
C ARG A 32 5.45 9.88 -15.27
N ALA A 33 5.60 8.62 -14.86
CA ALA A 33 6.68 7.75 -15.34
C ALA A 33 6.61 7.50 -16.86
N ALA A 34 5.41 7.58 -17.44
CA ALA A 34 5.18 7.38 -18.87
C ALA A 34 5.70 8.55 -19.73
N SER A 35 5.88 9.74 -19.15
CA SER A 35 6.44 10.91 -19.85
C SER A 35 7.96 11.00 -19.76
N LEU A 36 8.62 10.03 -19.11
CA LEU A 36 10.06 10.01 -18.90
C LEU A 36 10.70 8.89 -19.75
N SER A 37 11.95 9.09 -20.16
CA SER A 37 12.74 8.09 -20.87
C SER A 37 14.20 8.08 -20.37
N GLY A 38 14.93 7.02 -20.72
CA GLY A 38 16.35 6.87 -20.36
C GLY A 38 16.62 6.99 -18.86
N ALA A 39 17.69 7.69 -18.51
CA ALA A 39 18.14 7.86 -17.12
C ALA A 39 17.08 8.53 -16.21
N GLY A 40 16.25 9.43 -16.76
CA GLY A 40 15.18 10.08 -16.01
C GLY A 40 14.08 9.10 -15.58
N GLN A 41 13.70 8.17 -16.48
CA GLN A 41 12.75 7.12 -16.15
C GLN A 41 13.32 6.14 -15.12
N GLU A 42 14.60 5.77 -15.24
CA GLU A 42 15.23 4.85 -14.29
C GLU A 42 15.26 5.42 -12.87
N SER A 43 15.71 6.67 -12.72
CA SER A 43 15.76 7.36 -11.43
C SER A 43 14.37 7.46 -10.79
N PHE A 44 13.35 7.83 -11.59
CA PHE A 44 11.98 7.91 -11.12
C PHE A 44 11.41 6.55 -10.69
N MET A 45 11.75 5.47 -11.41
CA MET A 45 11.39 4.11 -11.01
C MET A 45 12.10 3.67 -9.73
N GLY A 46 13.33 4.12 -9.51
CA GLY A 46 14.03 3.96 -8.22
C GLY A 46 13.26 4.61 -7.07
N LEU A 47 12.82 5.86 -7.23
CA LEU A 47 12.00 6.55 -6.23
C LEU A 47 10.70 5.80 -5.94
N LEU A 48 9.97 5.36 -6.98
CA LEU A 48 8.74 4.60 -6.80
C LEU A 48 8.96 3.26 -6.10
N SER A 49 10.09 2.59 -6.37
CA SER A 49 10.48 1.38 -5.63
C SER A 49 10.68 1.66 -4.15
N THR A 50 11.30 2.78 -3.79
CA THR A 50 11.53 3.18 -2.39
C THR A 50 10.21 3.48 -1.68
N ILE A 51 9.33 4.28 -2.32
CA ILE A 51 8.01 4.60 -1.77
C ILE A 51 7.19 3.32 -1.54
N ASN A 52 7.17 2.40 -2.53
CA ASN A 52 6.48 1.11 -2.39
C ASN A 52 7.04 0.29 -1.21
N ARG A 53 8.36 0.30 -0.99
CA ARG A 53 8.97 -0.42 0.12
C ARG A 53 8.62 0.19 1.48
N ILE A 54 8.58 1.52 1.58
CA ILE A 54 8.11 2.23 2.79
C ILE A 54 6.65 1.84 3.08
N GLY A 55 5.79 1.87 2.06
CA GLY A 55 4.39 1.46 2.20
C GLY A 55 4.21 0.00 2.59
N GLN A 56 5.06 -0.92 2.11
CA GLN A 56 5.04 -2.33 2.53
C GLN A 56 5.43 -2.50 4.01
N PHE A 57 6.43 -1.78 4.50
CA PHE A 57 6.76 -1.81 5.93
C PHE A 57 5.65 -1.20 6.78
N ALA A 58 5.05 -0.09 6.33
CA ALA A 58 3.89 0.50 6.98
C ALA A 58 2.71 -0.48 7.03
N LEU A 59 2.47 -1.27 5.97
CA LEU A 59 1.43 -2.29 5.98
C LEU A 59 1.66 -3.34 7.07
N ILE A 60 2.90 -3.82 7.22
CA ILE A 60 3.26 -4.79 8.26
C ILE A 60 2.97 -4.21 9.65
N VAL A 61 3.39 -2.96 9.91
CA VAL A 61 3.14 -2.29 11.19
C VAL A 61 1.64 -2.08 11.41
N THR A 62 0.88 -1.74 10.37
CA THR A 62 -0.59 -1.60 10.42
C THR A 62 -1.27 -2.90 10.82
N PHE A 63 -0.83 -4.03 10.26
CA PHE A 63 -1.35 -5.36 10.61
C PHE A 63 -1.08 -5.71 12.08
N ILE A 64 0.15 -5.51 12.55
CA ILE A 64 0.54 -5.86 13.92
C ILE A 64 -0.20 -4.97 14.93
N SER A 65 -0.17 -3.65 14.74
CA SER A 65 -0.83 -2.70 15.62
C SER A 65 -2.35 -2.86 15.60
N GLY A 66 -2.96 -3.04 14.43
CA GLY A 66 -4.39 -3.26 14.29
C GLY A 66 -4.85 -4.58 14.93
N GLY A 67 -4.08 -5.66 14.73
CA GLY A 67 -4.35 -6.95 15.37
C GLY A 67 -4.30 -6.86 16.90
N ALA A 68 -3.32 -6.14 17.45
CA ALA A 68 -3.25 -5.88 18.89
C ALA A 68 -4.48 -5.11 19.38
N MET A 69 -4.89 -4.03 18.69
CA MET A 69 -6.05 -3.23 19.08
C MET A 69 -7.37 -3.99 19.00
N VAL A 70 -7.56 -4.82 17.98
CA VAL A 70 -8.80 -5.61 17.80
C VAL A 70 -8.92 -6.73 18.84
N SER A 71 -7.81 -7.29 19.32
CA SER A 71 -7.82 -8.34 20.35
C SER A 71 -8.39 -7.90 21.70
N GLU A 72 -8.52 -6.59 21.94
CA GLU A 72 -9.02 -6.02 23.19
C GLU A 72 -10.43 -5.46 23.08
N GLY A 73 -10.97 -5.35 21.86
CA GLY A 73 -12.29 -4.77 21.60
C GLY A 73 -13.33 -5.81 21.18
N ASN A 74 -14.60 -5.48 21.38
CA ASN A 74 -15.72 -6.27 20.87
C ASN A 74 -16.14 -5.73 19.50
N PHE A 75 -15.55 -6.27 18.44
CA PHE A 75 -15.85 -5.91 17.05
C PHE A 75 -16.62 -7.03 16.34
N SER A 76 -17.45 -6.65 15.35
CA SER A 76 -18.13 -7.60 14.47
C SER A 76 -17.12 -8.44 13.69
N GLY A 77 -17.34 -9.76 13.65
CA GLY A 77 -16.49 -10.68 12.89
C GLY A 77 -16.48 -10.36 11.38
N LEU A 78 -17.61 -9.88 10.84
CA LEU A 78 -17.71 -9.46 9.44
C LEU A 78 -16.83 -8.23 9.16
N TRP A 79 -16.88 -7.22 10.04
CA TRP A 79 -16.05 -6.03 9.93
C TRP A 79 -14.57 -6.38 9.96
N MET A 80 -14.16 -7.23 10.93
CA MET A 80 -12.77 -7.64 11.08
C MET A 80 -12.28 -8.42 9.85
N ALA A 81 -13.08 -9.34 9.33
CA ALA A 81 -12.75 -10.09 8.12
C ALA A 81 -12.55 -9.16 6.91
N LEU A 82 -13.43 -8.17 6.73
CA LEU A 82 -13.34 -7.23 5.61
C LEU A 82 -12.12 -6.31 5.74
N ALA A 83 -11.81 -5.81 6.94
CA ALA A 83 -10.60 -5.02 7.17
C ALA A 83 -9.33 -5.82 6.82
N ILE A 84 -9.24 -7.09 7.27
CA ILE A 84 -8.10 -7.97 6.98
C ILE A 84 -7.98 -8.23 5.48
N ILE A 85 -9.08 -8.58 4.80
CA ILE A 85 -9.09 -8.85 3.35
C ILE A 85 -8.57 -7.64 2.57
N LEU A 86 -9.03 -6.43 2.91
CA LEU A 86 -8.57 -5.21 2.24
C LEU A 86 -7.07 -4.99 2.43
N LEU A 87 -6.54 -5.16 3.65
CA LEU A 87 -5.11 -5.04 3.91
C LEU A 87 -4.28 -6.14 3.19
N VAL A 88 -4.81 -7.36 3.07
CA VAL A 88 -4.17 -8.43 2.29
C VAL A 88 -4.13 -8.07 0.80
N ILE A 89 -5.21 -7.51 0.25
CA ILE A 89 -5.24 -7.02 -1.13
C ILE A 89 -4.17 -5.96 -1.35
N VAL A 90 -4.04 -4.99 -0.44
CA VAL A 90 -2.96 -3.99 -0.49
C VAL A 90 -1.58 -4.67 -0.49
N GLY A 91 -1.35 -5.64 0.39
CA GLY A 91 -0.09 -6.39 0.44
C GLY A 91 0.24 -7.11 -0.87
N ALA A 92 -0.73 -7.85 -1.41
CA ALA A 92 -0.56 -8.59 -2.66
C ALA A 92 -0.26 -7.65 -3.84
N VAL A 93 -1.04 -6.58 -3.98
CA VAL A 93 -0.94 -5.63 -5.09
C VAL A 93 0.36 -4.84 -5.03
N THR A 94 0.78 -4.38 -3.85
CA THR A 94 2.06 -3.67 -3.67
C THR A 94 3.26 -4.57 -3.91
N GLY A 95 3.16 -5.87 -3.59
CA GLY A 95 4.13 -6.88 -4.01
C GLY A 95 4.23 -7.00 -5.54
N MET A 96 3.09 -7.04 -6.23
CA MET A 96 3.05 -7.06 -7.70
C MET A 96 3.61 -5.78 -8.32
N ILE A 97 3.34 -4.60 -7.74
CA ILE A 97 3.94 -3.32 -8.16
C ILE A 97 5.47 -3.40 -8.08
N GLY A 98 6.02 -3.78 -6.93
CA GLY A 98 7.47 -3.90 -6.73
C GLY A 98 8.13 -4.85 -7.74
N GLY A 99 7.50 -6.01 -8.00
CA GLY A 99 7.96 -6.95 -9.01
C GLY A 99 7.98 -6.36 -10.43
N ARG A 100 6.95 -5.57 -10.78
CA ARG A 100 6.87 -4.91 -12.10
C ARG A 100 7.86 -3.76 -12.23
N ILE A 101 8.09 -2.96 -11.18
CA ILE A 101 9.12 -1.91 -11.20
C ILE A 101 10.50 -2.52 -11.44
N LYS A 102 10.84 -3.60 -10.73
CA LYS A 102 12.10 -4.32 -10.94
C LYS A 102 12.25 -4.81 -12.38
N LYS A 103 11.19 -5.43 -12.92
CA LYS A 103 11.17 -5.93 -14.30
C LYS A 103 11.29 -4.79 -15.33
N LEU A 104 10.58 -3.70 -15.13
CA LEU A 104 10.62 -2.52 -16.00
C LEU A 104 12.03 -1.96 -16.10
N ARG A 105 12.72 -1.79 -14.96
CA ARG A 105 14.10 -1.29 -14.94
C ARG A 105 15.06 -2.21 -15.69
N ALA A 106 14.96 -3.53 -15.48
CA ALA A 106 15.77 -4.50 -16.20
C ALA A 106 15.53 -4.47 -17.72
N ASN A 107 14.26 -4.41 -18.14
CA ASN A 107 13.89 -4.30 -19.55
C ASN A 107 14.37 -2.99 -20.18
N SER A 108 14.25 -1.87 -19.44
CA SER A 108 14.74 -0.57 -19.90
C SER A 108 16.25 -0.57 -20.12
N ALA A 109 17.03 -1.18 -19.22
CA ALA A 109 18.47 -1.31 -19.37
C ALA A 109 18.87 -2.20 -20.55
N ALA A 110 18.05 -3.20 -20.88
CA ALA A 110 18.24 -4.09 -22.02
C ALA A 110 17.70 -3.53 -23.35
N GLY A 111 17.16 -2.31 -23.38
CA GLY A 111 16.54 -1.74 -24.58
C GLY A 111 15.23 -2.42 -25.00
N ILE A 112 14.59 -3.19 -24.11
CA ILE A 112 13.35 -3.91 -24.34
C ILE A 112 12.15 -2.99 -24.05
N ASN A 113 11.09 -3.11 -24.85
CA ASN A 113 9.85 -2.35 -24.64
C ASN A 113 9.27 -2.58 -23.23
N THR A 114 9.03 -1.47 -22.51
CA THR A 114 8.55 -1.43 -21.12
C THR A 114 7.07 -1.08 -20.99
N ALA A 115 6.36 -0.77 -22.08
CA ALA A 115 4.99 -0.26 -22.04
C ALA A 115 4.01 -1.17 -21.28
N ALA A 116 4.14 -2.49 -21.46
CA ALA A 116 3.29 -3.46 -20.79
C ALA A 116 3.51 -3.51 -19.27
N ASP A 117 4.76 -3.36 -18.81
CA ASP A 117 5.08 -3.32 -17.38
C ASP A 117 4.62 -1.99 -16.77
N ALA A 118 4.81 -0.86 -17.46
CA ALA A 118 4.32 0.45 -17.03
C ALA A 118 2.78 0.47 -16.88
N ALA A 119 2.06 -0.09 -17.85
CA ALA A 119 0.61 -0.21 -17.80
C ALA A 119 0.14 -1.04 -16.59
N LYS A 120 0.81 -2.17 -16.32
CA LYS A 120 0.51 -3.01 -15.14
C LYS A 120 0.79 -2.29 -13.83
N ILE A 121 1.91 -1.56 -13.73
CA ILE A 121 2.20 -0.74 -12.53
C ILE A 121 1.06 0.24 -12.32
N LYS A 122 0.63 0.98 -13.35
CA LYS A 122 -0.50 1.93 -13.27
C LYS A 122 -1.80 1.26 -12.80
N THR A 123 -2.17 0.12 -13.38
CA THR A 123 -3.38 -0.62 -12.99
C THR A 123 -3.31 -1.07 -11.54
N PHE A 124 -2.20 -1.67 -11.12
CA PHE A 124 -2.02 -2.10 -9.74
C PHE A 124 -2.02 -0.92 -8.75
N SER A 125 -1.46 0.23 -9.13
CA SER A 125 -1.53 1.45 -8.31
C SER A 125 -2.95 1.92 -8.05
N TRP A 126 -3.84 1.84 -9.05
CA TRP A 126 -5.26 2.15 -8.87
C TRP A 126 -5.96 1.17 -7.94
N ILE A 127 -5.68 -0.13 -8.08
CA ILE A 127 -6.24 -1.15 -7.19
C ILE A 127 -5.77 -0.91 -5.74
N ALA A 128 -4.48 -0.64 -5.54
CA ALA A 128 -3.94 -0.33 -4.22
C ALA A 128 -4.57 0.94 -3.62
N SER A 129 -4.71 2.01 -4.42
CA SER A 129 -5.34 3.26 -4.00
C SER A 129 -6.78 3.04 -3.52
N ILE A 130 -7.59 2.34 -4.32
CA ILE A 130 -8.99 2.03 -3.95
C ILE A 130 -9.03 1.14 -2.71
N ALA A 131 -8.20 0.10 -2.63
CA ALA A 131 -8.16 -0.80 -1.48
C ALA A 131 -7.77 -0.07 -0.19
N VAL A 132 -6.81 0.86 -0.23
CA VAL A 132 -6.44 1.68 0.94
C VAL A 132 -7.57 2.62 1.34
N ILE A 133 -8.24 3.28 0.39
CA ILE A 133 -9.38 4.16 0.69
C ILE A 133 -10.50 3.35 1.36
N LEU A 134 -10.84 2.20 0.79
CA LEU A 134 -11.87 1.31 1.37
C LEU A 134 -11.45 0.80 2.76
N ALA A 135 -10.18 0.45 2.95
CA ALA A 135 -9.67 0.04 4.25
C ALA A 135 -9.86 1.15 5.29
N ILE A 136 -9.52 2.40 4.94
CA ILE A 136 -9.74 3.56 5.82
C ILE A 136 -11.23 3.72 6.15
N VAL A 137 -12.12 3.68 5.15
CA VAL A 137 -13.57 3.82 5.37
C VAL A 137 -14.08 2.74 6.31
N ILE A 138 -13.76 1.47 6.04
CA ILE A 138 -14.19 0.36 6.89
C ILE A 138 -13.61 0.50 8.30
N MET A 139 -12.30 0.72 8.43
CA MET A 139 -11.62 0.72 9.73
C MET A 139 -12.03 1.90 10.62
N THR A 140 -12.40 3.03 10.03
CA THR A 140 -12.87 4.23 10.77
C THR A 140 -14.36 4.22 11.07
N ASN A 141 -15.14 3.33 10.44
CA ASN A 141 -16.59 3.24 10.59
C ASN A 141 -17.06 1.81 10.88
N PRO A 142 -16.66 1.21 12.02
CA PRO A 142 -17.03 -0.16 12.36
C PRO A 142 -18.54 -0.43 12.41
N GLN A 143 -19.33 0.60 12.71
CA GLN A 143 -20.79 0.56 12.76
C GLN A 143 -21.47 0.27 11.41
N ILE A 144 -20.79 0.43 10.26
CA ILE A 144 -21.39 0.15 8.93
C ILE A 144 -21.71 -1.34 8.76
N LEU A 145 -21.00 -2.21 9.48
CA LEU A 145 -21.05 -3.66 9.38
C LEU A 145 -21.27 -4.32 10.76
N ALA A 146 -21.81 -3.55 11.70
CA ALA A 146 -22.14 -3.98 13.06
C ALA A 146 -23.43 -4.82 13.09
#